data_AF-A0A927ZJJ2-F1
#
_entry.id   AF-A0A927ZJJ2-F1
#
_cell.length_a   1.000
_cell.length_b   1.000
_cell.length_c   1.000
_cell.angle_alpha   90.00
_cell.angle_beta   90.00
_cell.angle_gamma   90.00
#
_symmetry.space_group_name_H-M   'P 1'
#
loop_
_entity.id
_entity.type
_entity.pdbx_description
1 polymer ?
#
loop_
_entity_poly.entity_id
_entity_poly.type
_entity_poly.pdbx_seq_one_letter_code
_entity_poly.pdbx_strand_id
1 'polypeptide(L)'
;GAGNSPAYIEKTANIEQAVRNIMASKTFDNGTICASEQSIICEECNEAAVIQEFKKHGGYFMTKEETDKVCKLLFKNGHAMNAKFVGRSPQVIASAAGIEIPQGTKVLIGRQNGVGEGNPLSFEKLTTVLGFYTVKDCYQACDLSIELLQNGIGHTMSIHTENKDIVMKFAKKPASRILVNTGGTQGGTGASTGLNPSFTLGCGTWGGSSVSENVTPEHLINIKRVAYGLKDCATLASNDSTFNCIKTAENCHSVQNQLMNMSPAQIAAAAAALSKDNACVNNTNCNTDSTKNEEILDLVNQIVAAMKGAN
;
A
#
# COMPACT_ATOMS: atom_id res chain seq x y z
N GLY A 1 8.64 -3.85 5.81
CA GLY A 1 7.79 -4.78 5.04
C GLY A 1 8.43 -5.06 3.70
N ALA A 2 7.94 -6.07 2.97
CA ALA A 2 8.39 -6.36 1.61
C ALA A 2 7.90 -5.29 0.63
N GLY A 3 8.62 -5.10 -0.48
CA GLY A 3 8.21 -4.19 -1.54
C GLY A 3 7.71 -4.97 -2.77
N ASN A 4 6.64 -4.50 -3.40
CA ASN A 4 6.23 -5.03 -4.71
C ASN A 4 5.81 -3.91 -5.65
N SER A 5 6.72 -2.96 -5.87
CA SER A 5 6.42 -1.65 -6.45
C SER A 5 5.99 -1.73 -7.92
N PRO A 6 4.73 -1.41 -8.27
CA PRO A 6 4.34 -1.18 -9.65
C PRO A 6 4.80 0.21 -10.12
N ALA A 7 5.22 0.28 -11.39
CA ALA A 7 5.55 1.52 -12.08
C ALA A 7 4.59 1.74 -13.25
N TYR A 8 3.64 2.66 -13.09
CA TYR A 8 2.67 2.99 -14.13
C TYR A 8 3.20 4.10 -15.05
N ILE A 9 3.30 3.83 -16.34
CA ILE A 9 3.65 4.80 -17.39
C ILE A 9 2.34 5.21 -18.10
N GLU A 10 1.75 6.31 -17.63
CA GLU A 10 0.49 6.84 -18.16
C GLU A 10 0.70 7.47 -19.55
N LYS A 11 -0.34 7.51 -20.37
CA LYS A 11 -0.26 7.98 -21.77
C LYS A 11 0.32 9.38 -21.99
N THR A 12 0.30 10.29 -21.01
CA THR A 12 0.92 11.63 -21.13
C THR A 12 2.39 11.67 -20.72
N ALA A 13 2.93 10.58 -20.18
CA ALA A 13 4.29 10.53 -19.68
C ALA A 13 5.34 10.82 -20.75
N ASN A 14 6.43 11.48 -20.35
CA ASN A 14 7.68 11.43 -21.10
C ASN A 14 8.28 10.01 -21.02
N ILE A 15 8.05 9.20 -22.04
CA ILE A 15 8.45 7.78 -22.09
C ILE A 15 9.96 7.61 -21.94
N GLU A 16 10.78 8.42 -22.62
CA GLU A 16 12.24 8.34 -22.52
C GLU A 16 12.73 8.62 -21.10
N GLN A 17 12.18 9.63 -20.42
CA GLN A 17 12.52 9.90 -19.03
C GLN A 17 12.02 8.78 -18.09
N ALA A 18 10.80 8.28 -18.31
CA ALA A 18 10.22 7.21 -17.51
C ALA A 18 11.07 5.93 -17.58
N VAL A 19 11.41 5.49 -18.79
CA VAL A 19 12.24 4.30 -18.99
C VAL A 19 13.65 4.49 -18.43
N ARG A 20 14.29 5.66 -18.63
CA ARG A 20 15.60 5.94 -18.03
C ARG A 20 15.57 5.85 -16.50
N ASN A 21 14.53 6.40 -15.88
CA ASN A 21 14.34 6.36 -14.43
C ASN A 21 14.15 4.93 -13.91
N ILE A 22 13.25 4.17 -14.53
CA ILE A 22 12.98 2.77 -14.16
C ILE A 22 14.24 1.92 -14.34
N MET A 23 14.95 2.08 -15.47
CA MET A 23 16.17 1.31 -15.72
C MET A 23 17.28 1.66 -14.72
N ALA A 24 17.48 2.94 -14.40
CA ALA A 24 18.47 3.36 -13.41
C ALA A 24 18.14 2.85 -12.00
N SER A 25 16.86 2.86 -11.62
CA SER A 25 16.38 2.37 -10.33
C SER A 25 16.48 0.85 -10.21
N LYS A 26 16.00 0.12 -11.23
CA LYS A 26 15.95 -1.34 -11.23
C LYS A 26 17.33 -1.99 -11.30
N THR A 27 18.26 -1.37 -12.00
CA THR A 27 19.61 -1.92 -12.20
C THR A 27 20.58 -1.52 -11.10
N PHE A 28 20.22 -0.56 -10.23
CA PHE A 28 21.01 -0.21 -9.07
C PHE A 28 21.16 -1.40 -8.13
N ASP A 29 22.41 -1.77 -7.84
CA ASP A 29 22.77 -2.96 -7.06
C ASP A 29 22.00 -4.22 -7.49
N ASN A 30 21.77 -4.38 -8.81
CA ASN A 30 20.97 -5.45 -9.40
C ASN A 30 19.55 -5.62 -8.79
N GLY A 31 18.93 -4.54 -8.32
CA GLY A 31 17.54 -4.55 -7.87
C GLY A 31 17.32 -5.10 -6.47
N THR A 32 18.33 -5.03 -5.60
CA THR A 32 18.26 -5.47 -4.19
C THR A 32 17.44 -4.53 -3.30
N ILE A 33 17.26 -3.27 -3.70
CA ILE A 33 16.49 -2.29 -2.92
C ILE A 33 14.98 -2.59 -3.05
N CYS A 34 14.29 -2.72 -1.92
CA CYS A 34 12.86 -3.06 -1.86
C CYS A 34 11.95 -2.03 -2.56
N ALA A 35 12.36 -0.77 -2.64
CA ALA A 35 11.63 0.27 -3.37
C ALA A 35 11.79 0.19 -4.91
N SER A 36 12.70 -0.66 -5.41
CA SER A 36 12.87 -0.86 -6.86
C SER A 36 11.62 -1.41 -7.52
N GLU A 37 11.44 -1.10 -8.80
CA GLU A 37 10.32 -1.53 -9.60
C GLU A 37 10.27 -3.06 -9.68
N GLN A 38 9.06 -3.61 -9.54
CA GLN A 38 8.80 -5.04 -9.74
C GLN A 38 7.99 -5.28 -11.01
N SER A 39 7.16 -4.32 -11.40
CA SER A 39 6.37 -4.40 -12.62
C SER A 39 6.28 -3.04 -13.32
N ILE A 40 6.15 -3.09 -14.63
CA ILE A 40 5.82 -1.96 -15.50
C ILE A 40 4.37 -2.13 -15.92
N ILE A 41 3.58 -1.08 -15.82
CA ILE A 41 2.22 -1.01 -16.33
C ILE A 41 2.19 0.10 -17.39
N CYS A 42 1.69 -0.20 -18.58
CA CYS A 42 1.48 0.77 -19.65
C CYS A 42 0.09 0.63 -20.24
N GLU A 43 -0.35 1.63 -21.00
CA GLU A 43 -1.63 1.60 -21.71
C GLU A 43 -1.46 1.02 -23.12
N GLU A 44 -2.50 0.41 -23.67
CA GLU A 44 -2.50 -0.11 -25.05
C GLU A 44 -2.03 0.96 -26.06
N CYS A 45 -2.39 2.23 -25.85
CA CYS A 45 -2.01 3.33 -26.73
C CYS A 45 -0.52 3.71 -26.69
N ASN A 46 0.21 3.37 -25.62
CA ASN A 46 1.64 3.70 -25.46
C ASN A 46 2.55 2.46 -25.37
N GLU A 47 2.02 1.24 -25.36
CA GLU A 47 2.79 -0.02 -25.23
C GLU A 47 3.96 -0.09 -26.22
N ALA A 48 3.71 0.12 -27.51
CA ALA A 48 4.73 -0.03 -28.55
C ALA A 48 5.93 0.90 -28.33
N ALA A 49 5.66 2.17 -27.98
CA ALA A 49 6.70 3.17 -27.70
C ALA A 49 7.46 2.83 -26.42
N VAL A 50 6.77 2.40 -25.36
CA VAL A 50 7.39 1.97 -24.10
C VAL A 50 8.34 0.78 -24.33
N ILE A 51 7.89 -0.26 -25.04
CA ILE A 51 8.72 -1.44 -25.36
C ILE A 51 9.96 -1.05 -26.15
N GLN A 52 9.80 -0.21 -27.18
CA GLN A 52 10.91 0.24 -28.00
C GLN A 52 11.95 0.99 -27.16
N GLU A 53 11.50 1.86 -26.27
CA GLU A 53 12.38 2.64 -25.41
C GLU A 53 13.11 1.75 -24.38
N PHE A 54 12.42 0.77 -23.79
CA PHE A 54 13.09 -0.22 -22.92
C PHE A 54 14.17 -1.00 -23.68
N LYS A 55 13.88 -1.45 -24.91
CA LYS A 55 14.87 -2.16 -25.76
C LYS A 55 16.09 -1.28 -26.04
N LYS A 56 15.89 0.00 -26.37
CA LYS A 56 16.97 0.99 -26.57
C LYS A 56 17.84 1.14 -25.32
N HIS A 57 17.28 1.02 -24.13
CA HIS A 57 18.01 1.14 -22.86
C HIS A 57 18.55 -0.19 -22.29
N GLY A 58 18.46 -1.30 -23.06
CA GLY A 58 19.01 -2.60 -22.67
C GLY A 58 18.02 -3.53 -21.95
N GLY A 59 16.72 -3.28 -22.08
CA GLY A 59 15.67 -4.21 -21.67
C GLY A 59 15.48 -5.33 -22.70
N TYR A 60 15.61 -6.57 -22.27
CA TYR A 60 15.33 -7.75 -23.11
C TYR A 60 13.92 -8.27 -22.81
N PHE A 61 13.02 -8.16 -23.78
CA PHE A 61 11.67 -8.73 -23.68
C PHE A 61 11.72 -10.21 -24.01
N MET A 62 11.55 -11.03 -22.99
CA MET A 62 11.52 -12.48 -23.09
C MET A 62 10.25 -12.95 -23.79
N THR A 63 10.39 -14.03 -24.55
CA THR A 63 9.28 -14.88 -25.00
C THR A 63 8.57 -15.52 -23.82
N LYS A 64 7.41 -16.15 -24.07
CA LYS A 64 6.69 -16.86 -23.01
C LYS A 64 7.53 -18.02 -22.47
N GLU A 65 8.17 -18.78 -23.35
CA GLU A 65 8.98 -19.94 -23.01
C GLU A 65 10.21 -19.55 -22.17
N GLU A 66 10.89 -18.46 -22.53
CA GLU A 66 12.00 -17.92 -21.74
C GLU A 66 11.53 -17.40 -20.38
N THR A 67 10.38 -16.71 -20.35
CA THR A 67 9.76 -16.22 -19.11
C THR A 67 9.46 -17.38 -18.17
N ASP A 68 8.86 -18.47 -18.66
CA ASP A 68 8.53 -19.65 -17.87
C ASP A 68 9.79 -20.30 -17.28
N LYS A 69 10.87 -20.41 -18.06
CA LYS A 69 12.18 -20.92 -17.60
C LYS A 69 12.78 -20.05 -16.49
N VAL A 70 12.78 -18.73 -16.68
CA VAL A 70 13.28 -17.78 -15.67
C VAL A 70 12.45 -17.85 -14.40
N CYS A 71 11.12 -17.85 -14.49
CA CYS A 71 10.24 -17.91 -13.33
C CYS A 71 10.44 -19.19 -12.52
N LYS A 72 10.64 -20.34 -13.18
CA LYS A 72 10.93 -21.62 -12.52
C LYS A 72 12.23 -21.59 -11.69
N LEU A 73 13.20 -20.75 -12.06
CA LEU A 73 14.42 -20.57 -11.27
C LEU A 73 14.24 -19.59 -10.11
N LEU A 74 13.55 -18.48 -10.37
CA LEU A 74 13.40 -17.39 -9.43
C LEU A 74 12.47 -17.76 -8.28
N PHE A 75 11.42 -18.55 -8.52
CA PHE A 75 10.40 -18.82 -7.50
C PHE A 75 10.38 -20.28 -7.07
N LYS A 76 10.33 -20.48 -5.75
CA LYS A 76 10.02 -21.76 -5.10
C LYS A 76 8.56 -21.71 -4.66
N ASN A 77 7.86 -22.84 -4.75
CA ASN A 77 6.46 -22.97 -4.33
C ASN A 77 5.54 -21.88 -4.93
N GLY A 78 5.79 -21.50 -6.19
CA GLY A 78 4.98 -20.53 -6.95
C GLY A 78 5.29 -19.06 -6.71
N HIS A 79 5.63 -18.64 -5.48
CA HIS A 79 5.76 -17.21 -5.14
C HIS A 79 7.00 -16.85 -4.30
N ALA A 80 7.65 -17.81 -3.63
CA ALA A 80 8.74 -17.50 -2.72
C ALA A 80 10.06 -17.30 -3.48
N MET A 81 10.68 -16.14 -3.35
CA MET A 81 11.91 -15.82 -4.07
C MET A 81 13.08 -16.73 -3.68
N ASN A 82 13.79 -17.24 -4.68
CA ASN A 82 14.97 -18.07 -4.52
C ASN A 82 16.21 -17.20 -4.25
N ALA A 83 16.66 -17.21 -3.00
CA ALA A 83 17.80 -16.42 -2.53
C ALA A 83 19.08 -16.51 -3.38
N LYS A 84 19.30 -17.62 -4.11
CA LYS A 84 20.46 -17.78 -5.00
C LYS A 84 20.50 -16.73 -6.13
N PHE A 85 19.33 -16.23 -6.54
CA PHE A 85 19.15 -15.31 -7.66
C PHE A 85 18.84 -13.86 -7.26
N VAL A 86 18.79 -13.58 -5.96
CA VAL A 86 18.69 -12.20 -5.43
C VAL A 86 19.95 -11.42 -5.79
N GLY A 87 19.78 -10.19 -6.28
CA GLY A 87 20.89 -9.28 -6.66
C GLY A 87 21.78 -9.80 -7.79
N ARG A 88 21.29 -10.71 -8.63
CA ARG A 88 22.05 -11.25 -9.77
C ARG A 88 21.77 -10.47 -11.04
N SER A 89 22.79 -10.40 -11.89
CA SER A 89 22.70 -9.75 -13.20
C SER A 89 21.83 -10.57 -14.16
N PRO A 90 21.29 -9.95 -15.23
CA PRO A 90 20.46 -10.67 -16.19
C PRO A 90 21.23 -11.79 -16.90
N GLN A 91 22.55 -11.64 -17.10
CA GLN A 91 23.40 -12.68 -17.71
C GLN A 91 23.47 -13.94 -16.84
N VAL A 92 23.63 -13.77 -15.51
CA VAL A 92 23.69 -14.91 -14.58
C VAL A 92 22.36 -15.65 -14.54
N ILE A 93 21.24 -14.91 -14.52
CA ILE A 93 19.89 -15.48 -14.53
C ILE A 93 19.63 -16.21 -15.86
N ALA A 94 19.94 -15.55 -16.99
CA ALA A 94 19.74 -16.10 -18.32
C ALA A 94 20.54 -17.39 -18.55
N SER A 95 21.83 -17.37 -18.18
CA SER A 95 22.70 -18.55 -18.28
C SER A 95 22.17 -19.72 -17.43
N ALA A 96 21.74 -19.44 -16.19
CA ALA A 96 21.13 -20.47 -15.34
C ALA A 96 19.81 -21.00 -15.92
N ALA A 97 19.05 -20.17 -16.64
CA ALA A 97 17.80 -20.55 -17.30
C ALA A 97 18.01 -21.29 -18.63
N GLY A 98 19.24 -21.37 -19.12
CA GLY A 98 19.54 -21.90 -20.46
C GLY A 98 18.88 -21.07 -21.56
N ILE A 99 18.92 -19.74 -21.43
CA ILE A 99 18.49 -18.78 -22.46
C ILE A 99 19.69 -17.90 -22.86
N GLU A 100 19.78 -17.56 -24.14
CA GLU A 100 20.80 -16.65 -24.65
C GLU A 100 20.21 -15.24 -24.75
N ILE A 101 20.96 -14.25 -24.28
CA ILE A 101 20.55 -12.84 -24.35
C ILE A 101 21.67 -11.99 -24.96
N PRO A 102 21.36 -10.89 -25.65
CA PRO A 102 22.38 -10.00 -26.21
C PRO A 102 23.32 -9.44 -25.14
N GLN A 103 24.59 -9.24 -25.53
CA GLN A 103 25.57 -8.55 -24.68
C GLN A 103 25.06 -7.13 -24.36
N GLY A 104 25.27 -6.68 -23.12
CA GLY A 104 24.81 -5.37 -22.67
C GLY A 104 23.35 -5.33 -22.20
N THR A 105 22.63 -6.45 -22.23
CA THR A 105 21.32 -6.56 -21.56
C THR A 105 21.43 -6.19 -20.08
N LYS A 106 20.53 -5.32 -19.60
CA LYS A 106 20.53 -4.82 -18.22
C LYS A 106 19.36 -5.33 -17.39
N VAL A 107 18.22 -5.61 -18.02
CA VAL A 107 17.01 -6.10 -17.36
C VAL A 107 16.31 -7.12 -18.26
N LEU A 108 15.79 -8.21 -17.68
CA LEU A 108 14.89 -9.14 -18.36
C LEU A 108 13.44 -8.74 -18.07
N ILE A 109 12.60 -8.72 -19.09
CA ILE A 109 11.21 -8.24 -18.99
C ILE A 109 10.28 -9.32 -19.54
N GLY A 110 9.38 -9.83 -18.71
CA GLY A 110 8.40 -10.85 -19.09
C GLY A 110 6.97 -10.31 -19.01
N ARG A 111 6.14 -10.61 -20.03
CA ARG A 111 4.72 -10.22 -20.01
C ARG A 111 3.93 -11.00 -18.98
N GLN A 112 2.93 -10.36 -18.39
CA GLN A 112 2.00 -10.95 -17.42
C GLN A 112 0.57 -10.54 -17.75
N ASN A 113 -0.38 -11.42 -17.47
CA ASN A 113 -1.81 -11.21 -17.76
C ASN A 113 -2.66 -11.17 -16.48
N GLY A 114 -2.03 -11.24 -15.30
CA GLY A 114 -2.71 -11.21 -14.01
C GLY A 114 -1.75 -11.15 -12.83
N VAL A 115 -2.29 -11.30 -11.63
CA VAL A 115 -1.57 -11.30 -10.35
C VAL A 115 -1.77 -12.62 -9.62
N GLY A 116 -0.73 -13.14 -8.98
CA GLY A 116 -0.80 -14.37 -8.19
C GLY A 116 -0.47 -15.64 -8.98
N GLU A 117 -1.21 -16.71 -8.72
CA GLU A 117 -0.96 -18.03 -9.32
C GLU A 117 -0.98 -17.97 -10.86
N GLY A 118 -0.04 -18.68 -11.50
CA GLY A 118 0.17 -18.62 -12.94
C GLY A 118 0.84 -17.34 -13.45
N ASN A 119 1.00 -16.31 -12.60
CA ASN A 119 1.64 -15.03 -12.93
C ASN A 119 2.80 -14.72 -11.95
N PRO A 120 3.87 -15.54 -11.93
CA PRO A 120 4.94 -15.45 -10.94
C PRO A 120 5.70 -14.11 -10.95
N LEU A 121 5.81 -13.43 -12.10
CA LEU A 121 6.47 -12.10 -12.13
C LEU A 121 5.62 -11.00 -11.45
N SER A 122 4.42 -11.30 -10.98
CA SER A 122 3.61 -10.40 -10.15
C SER A 122 4.11 -10.25 -8.72
N PHE A 123 4.99 -11.14 -8.24
CA PHE A 123 5.57 -11.08 -6.89
C PHE A 123 6.91 -10.31 -6.84
N GLU A 124 7.42 -10.04 -5.63
CA GLU A 124 8.73 -9.43 -5.41
C GLU A 124 9.88 -10.32 -5.93
N LYS A 125 10.82 -9.73 -6.68
CA LYS A 125 11.91 -10.46 -7.36
C LYS A 125 13.32 -10.12 -6.88
N LEU A 126 13.52 -8.98 -6.21
CA LEU A 126 14.83 -8.49 -5.70
C LEU A 126 16.03 -8.75 -6.63
N THR A 127 15.84 -8.55 -7.93
CA THR A 127 16.80 -8.92 -8.98
C THR A 127 16.53 -8.11 -10.26
N THR A 128 17.32 -8.26 -11.32
CA THR A 128 17.16 -7.51 -12.59
C THR A 128 16.07 -8.06 -13.52
N VAL A 129 14.91 -8.44 -12.97
CA VAL A 129 13.76 -8.97 -13.71
C VAL A 129 12.51 -8.17 -13.39
N LEU A 130 11.72 -7.83 -14.42
CA LEU A 130 10.47 -7.07 -14.33
C LEU A 130 9.31 -7.84 -14.97
N GLY A 131 8.13 -7.74 -14.36
CA GLY A 131 6.87 -8.04 -15.04
C GLY A 131 6.44 -6.86 -15.92
N PHE A 132 5.78 -7.14 -17.04
CA PHE A 132 5.24 -6.12 -17.95
C PHE A 132 3.76 -6.36 -18.20
N TYR A 133 2.96 -5.33 -17.99
CA TYR A 133 1.51 -5.35 -18.11
C TYR A 133 1.05 -4.27 -19.09
N THR A 134 0.09 -4.64 -19.93
CA THR A 134 -0.67 -3.71 -20.77
C THR A 134 -2.09 -3.62 -20.24
N VAL A 135 -2.60 -2.41 -20.06
CA VAL A 135 -3.98 -2.15 -19.64
C VAL A 135 -4.68 -1.21 -20.62
N LYS A 136 -6.01 -1.15 -20.59
CA LYS A 136 -6.78 -0.29 -21.51
C LYS A 136 -6.68 1.19 -21.18
N ASP A 137 -6.66 1.51 -19.88
CA ASP A 137 -6.75 2.88 -19.38
C ASP A 137 -6.23 3.01 -17.95
N CYS A 138 -6.27 4.24 -17.43
CA CYS A 138 -5.84 4.57 -16.08
C CYS A 138 -6.68 3.93 -14.96
N TYR A 139 -7.91 3.49 -15.23
CA TYR A 139 -8.77 2.82 -14.24
C TYR A 139 -8.29 1.38 -14.05
N GLN A 140 -8.04 0.66 -15.15
CA GLN A 140 -7.43 -0.67 -15.07
C GLN A 140 -6.01 -0.62 -14.50
N ALA A 141 -5.21 0.40 -14.83
CA ALA A 141 -3.90 0.61 -14.19
C ALA A 141 -4.05 0.79 -12.67
N CYS A 142 -5.10 1.50 -12.24
CA CYS A 142 -5.42 1.71 -10.84
C CYS A 142 -5.75 0.38 -10.13
N ASP A 143 -6.63 -0.43 -10.70
CA ASP A 143 -7.04 -1.71 -10.10
C ASP A 143 -5.87 -2.69 -10.04
N LEU A 144 -5.15 -2.84 -11.15
CA LEU A 144 -3.96 -3.70 -11.22
C LEU A 144 -2.86 -3.26 -10.24
N SER A 145 -2.66 -1.95 -10.06
CA SER A 145 -1.70 -1.45 -9.07
C SER A 145 -2.09 -1.84 -7.65
N ILE A 146 -3.39 -1.80 -7.31
CA ILE A 146 -3.88 -2.22 -5.99
C ILE A 146 -3.66 -3.71 -5.78
N GLU A 147 -3.93 -4.54 -6.79
CA GLU A 147 -3.71 -5.99 -6.73
C GLU A 147 -2.22 -6.34 -6.55
N LEU A 148 -1.34 -5.72 -7.35
CA LEU A 148 0.10 -5.91 -7.22
C LEU A 148 0.61 -5.47 -5.84
N LEU A 149 0.11 -4.34 -5.34
CA LEU A 149 0.46 -3.82 -4.02
C LEU A 149 0.01 -4.73 -2.88
N GLN A 150 -0.92 -5.68 -3.05
CA GLN A 150 -1.22 -6.64 -1.99
C GLN A 150 0.01 -7.48 -1.59
N ASN A 151 0.95 -7.69 -2.52
CA ASN A 151 2.22 -8.37 -2.25
C ASN A 151 3.33 -7.41 -1.74
N GLY A 152 3.01 -6.14 -1.51
CA GLY A 152 3.95 -5.09 -1.10
C GLY A 152 3.26 -3.93 -0.37
N ILE A 153 2.24 -4.25 0.43
CA ILE A 153 1.26 -3.26 0.89
C ILE A 153 1.91 -2.22 1.80
N GLY A 154 1.54 -0.96 1.59
CA GLY A 154 2.07 0.17 2.33
C GLY A 154 3.51 0.54 1.97
N HIS A 155 4.17 -0.14 1.02
CA HIS A 155 5.58 0.11 0.74
C HIS A 155 5.81 1.27 -0.25
N THR A 156 5.82 1.00 -1.56
CA THR A 156 6.17 1.96 -2.61
C THR A 156 5.41 1.67 -3.89
N MET A 157 5.08 2.71 -4.66
CA MET A 157 4.76 2.62 -6.08
C MET A 157 5.31 3.84 -6.82
N SER A 158 5.45 3.74 -8.14
CA SER A 158 5.80 4.88 -8.98
C SER A 158 4.78 5.11 -10.09
N ILE A 159 4.62 6.37 -10.47
CA ILE A 159 3.81 6.83 -11.59
C ILE A 159 4.62 7.81 -12.43
N HIS A 160 4.59 7.60 -13.74
CA HIS A 160 5.13 8.50 -14.73
C HIS A 160 3.97 9.11 -15.50
N THR A 161 3.81 10.43 -15.42
CA THR A 161 2.71 11.18 -16.05
C THR A 161 3.03 12.68 -16.05
N GLU A 162 2.53 13.41 -17.04
CA GLU A 162 2.52 14.89 -17.03
C GLU A 162 1.18 15.44 -16.52
N ASN A 163 0.22 14.56 -16.20
CA ASN A 163 -1.11 14.92 -15.73
C ASN A 163 -1.21 14.86 -14.20
N LYS A 164 -1.32 16.04 -13.57
CA LYS A 164 -1.44 16.18 -12.11
C LYS A 164 -2.71 15.56 -11.53
N ASP A 165 -3.80 15.51 -12.28
CA ASP A 165 -5.05 14.91 -11.80
C ASP A 165 -4.93 13.38 -11.70
N ILE A 166 -4.16 12.76 -12.60
CA ILE A 166 -3.84 11.34 -12.53
C ILE A 166 -2.97 11.06 -11.30
N VAL A 167 -1.99 11.92 -11.00
CA VAL A 167 -1.20 11.81 -9.75
C VAL A 167 -2.13 11.79 -8.53
N MET A 168 -3.09 12.70 -8.44
CA MET A 168 -4.01 12.77 -7.30
C MET A 168 -4.97 11.56 -7.23
N LYS A 169 -5.39 11.00 -8.37
CA LYS A 169 -6.16 9.75 -8.39
C LYS A 169 -5.35 8.57 -7.86
N PHE A 170 -4.07 8.50 -8.22
CA PHE A 170 -3.17 7.43 -7.77
C PHE A 170 -2.66 7.64 -6.35
N ALA A 171 -2.72 8.85 -5.80
CA ALA A 171 -2.36 9.14 -4.40
C ALA A 171 -3.15 8.33 -3.36
N LYS A 172 -4.31 7.77 -3.74
CA LYS A 172 -5.17 6.93 -2.88
C LYS A 172 -4.70 5.48 -2.73
N LYS A 173 -3.63 5.09 -3.43
CA LYS A 173 -3.13 3.71 -3.45
C LYS A 173 -2.56 3.32 -2.08
N PRO A 174 -2.63 2.03 -1.68
CA PRO A 174 -2.14 1.58 -0.38
C PRO A 174 -0.61 1.47 -0.37
N ALA A 175 0.09 2.59 -0.53
CA ALA A 175 1.54 2.71 -0.50
C ALA A 175 1.95 3.97 0.27
N SER A 176 2.95 3.87 1.15
CA SER A 176 3.41 5.03 1.92
C SER A 176 4.25 6.00 1.10
N ARG A 177 4.85 5.51 0.00
CA ARG A 177 5.65 6.30 -0.94
C ARG A 177 5.08 6.16 -2.35
N ILE A 178 4.44 7.20 -2.84
CA ILE A 178 3.93 7.28 -4.21
C ILE A 178 4.83 8.26 -4.96
N LEU A 179 5.68 7.71 -5.83
CA LEU A 179 6.77 8.43 -6.46
C LEU A 179 6.35 8.90 -7.85
N VAL A 180 6.51 10.19 -8.14
CA VAL A 180 6.10 10.77 -9.43
C VAL A 180 7.34 11.11 -10.25
N ASN A 181 7.41 10.61 -11.49
CA ASN A 181 8.46 10.94 -12.46
C ASN A 181 9.91 10.72 -11.95
N THR A 182 10.13 9.73 -11.08
CA THR A 182 11.45 9.33 -10.55
C THR A 182 11.53 7.80 -10.45
N GLY A 183 12.76 7.26 -10.42
CA GLY A 183 12.99 5.84 -10.16
C GLY A 183 12.67 5.45 -8.71
N GLY A 184 12.16 4.25 -8.51
CA GLY A 184 11.68 3.72 -7.23
C GLY A 184 12.75 3.65 -6.14
N THR A 185 13.93 3.11 -6.47
CA THR A 185 15.08 2.98 -5.57
C THR A 185 15.52 4.33 -5.02
N GLN A 186 15.89 5.26 -5.89
CA GLN A 186 16.41 6.57 -5.49
C GLN A 186 15.30 7.45 -4.91
N GLY A 187 14.08 7.37 -5.46
CA GLY A 187 12.96 8.17 -5.01
C GLY A 187 12.46 7.75 -3.64
N GLY A 188 12.28 6.44 -3.42
CA GLY A 188 11.76 5.87 -2.16
C GLY A 188 12.72 6.01 -1.00
N THR A 189 14.03 5.97 -1.26
CA THR A 189 15.08 6.17 -0.24
C THR A 189 15.37 7.63 0.06
N GLY A 190 14.74 8.58 -0.63
CA GLY A 190 14.95 10.02 -0.43
C GLY A 190 16.20 10.59 -1.12
N ALA A 191 16.85 9.83 -2.00
CA ALA A 191 18.04 10.30 -2.72
C ALA A 191 17.71 11.24 -3.90
N SER A 192 16.59 11.03 -4.58
CA SER A 192 16.14 11.86 -5.72
C SER A 192 14.82 12.60 -5.46
N THR A 193 14.33 12.59 -4.23
CA THR A 193 13.09 13.26 -3.81
C THR A 193 13.34 14.07 -2.54
N GLY A 194 12.33 14.82 -2.09
CA GLY A 194 12.36 15.52 -0.80
C GLY A 194 12.01 14.63 0.40
N LEU A 195 11.94 13.30 0.24
CA LEU A 195 11.73 12.39 1.37
C LEU A 195 12.99 12.31 2.24
N ASN A 196 12.81 11.98 3.52
CA ASN A 196 13.95 11.77 4.41
C ASN A 196 14.85 10.64 3.90
N PRO A 197 16.18 10.85 3.81
CA PRO A 197 17.12 9.81 3.41
C PRO A 197 17.07 8.61 4.37
N SER A 198 16.73 7.41 3.86
CA SER A 198 16.69 6.20 4.68
C SER A 198 16.70 4.91 3.85
N PHE A 199 17.25 3.85 4.42
CA PHE A 199 17.10 2.47 3.94
C PHE A 199 16.15 1.64 4.82
N THR A 200 15.53 2.25 5.84
CA THR A 200 14.46 1.64 6.63
C THR A 200 13.15 2.34 6.30
N LEU A 201 12.38 1.70 5.43
CA LEU A 201 11.18 2.25 4.81
C LEU A 201 9.93 1.70 5.51
N GLY A 202 9.34 2.48 6.42
CA GLY A 202 8.19 2.08 7.22
C GLY A 202 6.95 1.82 6.35
N CYS A 203 6.23 0.72 6.55
CA CYS A 203 5.12 0.32 5.65
C CYS A 203 3.73 0.70 6.18
N GLY A 204 3.68 1.45 7.28
CA GLY A 204 2.44 1.78 7.96
C GLY A 204 1.73 0.54 8.53
N THR A 205 0.56 0.78 9.11
CA THR A 205 -0.24 -0.26 9.78
C THR A 205 -0.70 -1.35 8.81
N TRP A 206 -0.96 -1.02 7.55
CA TRP A 206 -1.28 -2.00 6.51
C TRP A 206 -0.20 -3.06 6.33
N GLY A 207 1.07 -2.64 6.39
CA GLY A 207 2.23 -3.54 6.29
C GLY A 207 2.72 -4.05 7.65
N GLY A 208 1.93 -3.94 8.72
CA GLY A 208 2.30 -4.39 10.06
C GLY A 208 3.38 -3.55 10.74
N SER A 209 3.58 -2.29 10.32
CA SER A 209 4.58 -1.37 10.87
C SER A 209 3.92 -0.26 11.69
N SER A 210 4.59 0.22 12.74
CA SER A 210 4.14 1.36 13.55
C SER A 210 4.33 2.71 12.85
N VAL A 211 5.11 2.76 11.77
CA VAL A 211 5.44 3.99 11.03
C VAL A 211 5.33 3.76 9.53
N SER A 212 4.87 4.77 8.79
CA SER A 212 4.88 4.82 7.32
C SER A 212 6.03 5.66 6.75
N GLU A 213 6.72 6.38 7.62
CA GLU A 213 7.81 7.29 7.25
C GLU A 213 9.08 6.54 6.82
N ASN A 214 9.97 7.29 6.18
CA ASN A 214 11.37 6.91 6.08
C ASN A 214 11.99 7.15 7.46
N VAL A 215 12.46 6.07 8.11
CA VAL A 215 12.95 6.14 9.49
C VAL A 215 14.21 7.01 9.56
N THR A 216 14.22 7.94 10.51
CA THR A 216 15.26 8.93 10.78
C THR A 216 15.70 8.87 12.24
N PRO A 217 16.77 9.58 12.66
CA PRO A 217 17.17 9.66 14.06
C PRO A 217 16.07 10.13 15.02
N GLU A 218 15.10 10.96 14.58
CA GLU A 218 13.99 11.42 15.42
C GLU A 218 13.09 10.27 15.90
N HIS A 219 13.03 9.17 15.13
CA HIS A 219 12.29 7.97 15.49
C HIS A 219 13.01 7.15 16.59
N LEU A 220 14.27 7.45 16.89
CA LEU A 220 15.13 6.71 17.81
C LEU A 220 15.36 7.45 19.14
N ILE A 221 14.71 8.60 19.33
CA ILE A 221 14.81 9.38 20.57
C ILE A 221 13.50 9.34 21.36
N ASN A 222 13.63 9.26 22.68
CA ASN A 222 12.50 9.43 23.58
C ASN A 222 12.37 10.90 23.96
N ILE A 223 11.17 11.47 23.80
CA ILE A 223 10.87 12.85 24.22
C ILE A 223 10.33 12.84 25.64
N LYS A 224 11.14 13.31 26.60
CA LYS A 224 10.69 13.56 27.98
C LYS A 224 9.90 14.86 28.03
N ARG A 225 8.68 14.83 28.58
CA ARG A 225 7.85 16.03 28.80
C ARG A 225 7.66 16.24 30.31
N VAL A 226 8.11 17.38 30.80
CA VAL A 226 7.81 17.85 32.17
C VAL A 226 6.61 18.78 32.06
N ALA A 227 5.48 18.38 32.64
CA ALA A 227 4.22 19.12 32.56
C ALA A 227 3.75 19.52 33.96
N TYR A 228 3.39 20.79 34.13
CA TYR A 228 2.81 21.31 35.38
C TYR A 228 1.29 21.18 35.35
N GLY A 229 0.69 20.88 36.51
CA GLY A 229 -0.76 20.82 36.66
C GLY A 229 -1.40 22.19 36.47
N LEU A 230 -2.28 22.32 35.48
CA LEU A 230 -3.01 23.57 35.19
C LEU A 230 -4.45 23.58 35.72
N LYS A 231 -4.99 22.41 36.07
CA LYS A 231 -6.34 22.23 36.58
C LYS A 231 -6.28 21.39 37.85
N ASP A 232 -7.21 21.65 38.77
CA ASP A 232 -7.39 20.83 39.95
C ASP A 232 -8.08 19.51 39.59
N CYS A 233 -7.38 18.38 39.79
CA CYS A 233 -7.90 17.05 39.55
C CYS A 233 -9.15 16.73 40.38
N ALA A 234 -9.30 17.34 41.57
CA ALA A 234 -10.45 17.10 42.44
C ALA A 234 -11.76 17.67 41.88
N THR A 235 -11.67 18.68 41.02
CA THR A 235 -12.83 19.38 40.46
C THR A 235 -12.97 19.21 38.94
N LEU A 236 -12.05 18.48 38.31
CA LEU A 236 -11.97 18.36 36.85
C LEU A 236 -13.27 17.79 36.24
N ALA A 237 -13.78 16.70 36.81
CA ALA A 237 -15.01 16.06 36.33
C ALA A 237 -16.28 16.86 36.68
N SER A 238 -16.34 17.49 37.86
CA SER A 238 -17.50 18.28 38.27
C SER A 238 -17.63 19.58 37.47
N ASN A 239 -16.51 20.19 37.10
CA ASN A 239 -16.46 21.44 36.34
C ASN A 239 -16.60 21.23 34.83
N ASP A 240 -16.57 19.98 34.36
CA ASP A 240 -16.80 19.66 32.95
C ASP A 240 -18.27 19.31 32.72
N SER A 241 -18.98 20.19 32.00
CA SER A 241 -20.39 20.00 31.67
C SER A 241 -20.62 18.78 30.77
N THR A 242 -19.62 18.32 30.01
CA THR A 242 -19.74 17.12 29.16
C THR A 242 -19.76 15.82 29.96
N PHE A 243 -19.05 15.78 31.10
CA PHE A 243 -19.13 14.67 32.06
C PHE A 243 -20.46 14.64 32.83
N ASN A 244 -21.21 15.75 32.85
CA ASN A 244 -22.49 15.85 33.54
C ASN A 244 -23.71 15.54 32.64
N CYS A 245 -23.52 15.10 31.39
CA CYS A 245 -24.59 14.84 30.42
C CYS A 245 -25.61 13.75 30.82
N ILE A 246 -25.34 12.95 31.87
CA ILE A 246 -26.30 11.93 32.37
C ILE A 246 -27.33 12.52 33.35
N LYS A 247 -27.13 13.76 33.85
CA LYS A 247 -27.99 14.33 34.89
C LYS A 247 -29.36 14.84 34.42
N THR A 248 -29.71 14.76 33.14
CA THR A 248 -31.09 15.03 32.65
C THR A 248 -31.97 13.79 32.56
N ALA A 249 -31.64 12.72 33.31
CA ALA A 249 -32.48 11.52 33.45
C ALA A 249 -33.23 11.44 34.79
N GLU A 250 -33.57 12.58 35.42
CA GLU A 250 -34.44 12.58 36.62
C GLU A 250 -35.85 11.99 36.36
N ASN A 251 -36.19 11.66 35.11
CA ASN A 251 -37.41 10.91 34.76
C ASN A 251 -37.23 9.39 34.55
N CYS A 252 -36.04 8.80 34.73
CA CYS A 252 -35.79 7.38 34.39
C CYS A 252 -35.68 6.44 35.60
N HIS A 253 -36.44 6.71 36.67
CA HIS A 253 -36.34 5.99 37.95
C HIS A 253 -36.88 4.54 37.96
N SER A 254 -37.27 3.95 36.83
CA SER A 254 -37.85 2.60 36.79
C SER A 254 -37.00 1.52 36.09
N VAL A 255 -35.89 1.87 35.40
CA VAL A 255 -35.17 0.89 34.55
C VAL A 255 -33.80 0.45 35.10
N GLN A 256 -33.31 1.10 36.16
CA GLN A 256 -31.87 1.07 36.44
C GLN A 256 -31.34 -0.14 37.23
N ASN A 257 -32.18 -1.09 37.64
CA ASN A 257 -31.73 -2.22 38.48
C ASN A 257 -31.59 -3.58 37.76
N GLN A 258 -31.73 -3.67 36.43
CA GLN A 258 -31.54 -4.95 35.72
C GLN A 258 -30.21 -5.08 34.97
N LEU A 259 -29.55 -3.97 34.60
CA LEU A 259 -28.35 -4.01 33.74
C LEU A 259 -27.02 -4.19 34.50
N MET A 260 -26.95 -3.89 35.80
CA MET A 260 -25.69 -3.99 36.56
C MET A 260 -25.26 -5.43 36.89
N ASN A 261 -26.13 -6.42 36.72
CA ASN A 261 -25.84 -7.84 36.96
C ASN A 261 -25.68 -8.67 35.67
N MET A 262 -25.62 -8.01 34.51
CA MET A 262 -25.54 -8.70 33.23
C MET A 262 -24.08 -8.82 32.77
N SER A 263 -23.70 -10.01 32.33
CA SER A 263 -22.41 -10.23 31.68
C SER A 263 -22.33 -9.45 30.34
N PRO A 264 -21.12 -9.15 29.84
CA PRO A 264 -20.96 -8.41 28.58
C PRO A 264 -21.72 -9.02 27.38
N ALA A 265 -21.89 -10.33 27.35
CA ALA A 265 -22.67 -11.03 26.31
C ALA A 265 -24.19 -10.77 26.44
N GLN A 266 -24.70 -10.65 27.67
CA GLN A 266 -26.11 -10.36 27.92
C GLN A 266 -26.43 -8.89 27.60
N ILE A 267 -25.48 -7.97 27.82
CA ILE A 267 -25.61 -6.56 27.44
C ILE A 267 -25.66 -6.43 25.91
N ALA A 268 -24.79 -7.15 25.19
CA ALA A 268 -24.79 -7.16 23.72
C ALA A 268 -26.10 -7.71 23.13
N ALA A 269 -26.68 -8.76 23.74
CA ALA A 269 -27.96 -9.31 23.33
C ALA A 269 -29.15 -8.36 23.59
N ALA A 270 -29.14 -7.64 24.72
CA ALA A 270 -30.18 -6.65 25.03
C ALA A 270 -30.11 -5.41 24.13
N ALA A 271 -28.89 -4.95 23.78
CA ALA A 271 -28.69 -3.86 22.83
C ALA A 271 -29.17 -4.21 21.41
N ALA A 272 -29.04 -5.47 21.01
CA ALA A 272 -29.56 -5.99 19.73
C ALA A 272 -31.09 -6.13 19.70
N ALA A 273 -31.74 -6.23 20.87
CA ALA A 273 -33.20 -6.24 20.99
C ALA A 273 -33.79 -4.82 21.00
N LEU A 274 -33.12 -3.85 21.64
CA LEU A 274 -33.53 -2.44 21.70
C LEU A 274 -33.44 -1.72 20.35
N SER A 275 -32.58 -2.18 19.45
CA SER A 275 -32.46 -1.64 18.09
C SER A 275 -33.58 -2.08 17.14
N LYS A 276 -34.51 -2.94 17.57
CA LYS A 276 -35.69 -3.36 16.78
C LYS A 276 -36.97 -2.55 17.06
N ASP A 277 -37.09 -1.89 18.21
CA ASP A 277 -38.25 -1.06 18.55
C ASP A 277 -37.88 0.43 18.52
N ASN A 278 -37.78 0.98 17.30
CA ASN A 278 -37.77 2.42 17.09
C ASN A 278 -39.18 2.99 17.31
N ALA A 279 -39.52 3.26 18.56
CA ALA A 279 -40.71 4.02 18.95
C ALA A 279 -40.37 5.08 20.01
N CYS A 280 -39.53 6.04 19.63
CA CYS A 280 -39.45 7.33 20.31
C CYS A 280 -39.24 8.45 19.27
N VAL A 281 -40.26 8.64 18.43
CA VAL A 281 -40.46 9.88 17.69
C VAL A 281 -41.26 10.80 18.60
N ASN A 282 -40.67 11.96 18.91
CA ASN A 282 -41.27 13.23 19.38
C ASN A 282 -40.53 13.82 20.58
N ASN A 283 -39.35 14.39 20.35
CA ASN A 283 -39.08 15.71 20.92
C ASN A 283 -38.13 16.52 20.01
N THR A 284 -38.69 17.55 19.39
CA THR A 284 -38.03 18.56 18.57
C THR A 284 -37.06 19.40 19.40
N ASN A 285 -35.75 19.11 19.34
CA ASN A 285 -34.66 20.13 19.35
C ASN A 285 -33.20 19.59 19.35
N CYS A 286 -32.91 18.43 18.76
CA CYS A 286 -31.52 18.04 18.49
C CYS A 286 -31.40 17.59 17.04
N ASN A 287 -31.15 18.55 16.15
CA ASN A 287 -30.82 18.27 14.76
C ASN A 287 -29.34 18.59 14.55
N THR A 288 -28.69 17.74 13.74
CA THR A 288 -27.29 17.75 13.25
C THR A 288 -26.22 17.11 14.15
N ASP A 289 -26.19 15.77 14.24
CA ASP A 289 -24.93 14.97 14.25
C ASP A 289 -25.12 13.45 14.44
N SER A 290 -26.36 12.94 14.58
CA SER A 290 -26.60 11.49 14.76
C SER A 290 -26.17 10.62 13.57
N THR A 291 -26.30 11.12 12.34
CA THR A 291 -25.93 10.38 11.13
C THR A 291 -24.42 10.16 10.98
N LYS A 292 -23.57 11.09 11.45
CA LYS A 292 -22.12 10.92 11.40
C LYS A 292 -21.61 9.88 12.39
N ASN A 293 -22.25 9.76 13.56
CA ASN A 293 -21.84 8.79 14.58
C ASN A 293 -22.20 7.36 14.18
N GLU A 294 -23.33 7.16 13.48
CA GLU A 294 -23.67 5.86 12.88
C GLU A 294 -22.72 5.48 11.75
N GLU A 295 -22.36 6.42 10.87
CA GLU A 295 -21.38 6.19 9.80
C GLU A 295 -19.98 5.86 10.36
N ILE A 296 -19.54 6.55 11.41
CA ILE A 296 -18.25 6.27 12.09
C ILE A 296 -18.28 4.91 12.77
N LEU A 297 -19.38 4.55 13.43
CA LEU A 297 -19.52 3.26 14.10
C LEU A 297 -19.54 2.11 13.08
N ASP A 298 -20.20 2.29 11.94
CA ASP A 298 -20.23 1.31 10.86
C ASP A 298 -18.84 1.14 10.22
N LEU A 299 -18.10 2.24 10.02
CA LEU A 299 -16.72 2.20 9.54
C LEU A 299 -15.79 1.47 10.52
N VAL A 300 -15.91 1.74 11.82
CA VAL A 300 -15.13 1.04 12.86
C VAL A 300 -15.46 -0.45 12.88
N ASN A 301 -16.73 -0.83 12.76
CA ASN A 301 -17.14 -2.23 12.73
C ASN A 301 -16.65 -2.96 11.47
N GLN A 302 -16.66 -2.29 10.31
CA GLN A 302 -16.10 -2.84 9.06
C GLN A 302 -14.60 -3.07 9.16
N ILE A 303 -13.85 -2.12 9.77
CA ILE A 303 -12.41 -2.27 10.02
C ILE A 303 -12.13 -3.45 10.98
N VAL A 304 -12.88 -3.55 12.07
CA VAL A 304 -12.73 -4.64 13.04
C VAL A 304 -13.07 -6.00 12.42
N ALA A 305 -14.07 -6.08 11.55
CA ALA A 305 -14.42 -7.30 10.82
C ALA A 305 -13.32 -7.71 9.81
N ALA A 306 -12.77 -6.75 9.07
CA ALA A 306 -11.66 -6.99 8.14
C ALA A 306 -10.39 -7.49 8.87
N MET A 307 -10.12 -6.98 10.08
CA MET A 307 -9.00 -7.44 10.91
C MET A 307 -9.20 -8.85 11.49
N LYS A 308 -10.44 -9.28 11.72
CA LYS A 308 -10.74 -10.63 12.25
C LYS A 308 -10.78 -11.71 11.16
N GLY A 309 -10.97 -11.34 9.90
CA GLY A 309 -10.97 -12.26 8.75
C GLY A 309 -9.58 -12.56 8.16
N ALA A 310 -8.52 -11.95 8.71
CA ALA A 310 -7.13 -12.17 8.31
C ALA A 310 -6.37 -12.96 9.38
N ASN A 311 -6.76 -14.22 9.59
CA ASN A 311 -5.98 -15.25 10.30
C ASN A 311 -6.19 -16.60 9.62
#